data_AF-A0A7C0Z9Y2-F1
#
_entry.id   AF-A0A7C0Z9Y2-F1
#
_cell.length_a   1.000
_cell.length_b   1.000
_cell.length_c   1.000
_cell.angle_alpha   90.00
_cell.angle_beta   90.00
_cell.angle_gamma   90.00
#
_symmetry.space_group_name_H-M   'P 1'
#
loop_
_entity.id
_entity.type
_entity.pdbx_description
1 polymer ?
#
loop_
_entity_poly.entity_id
_entity_poly.type
_entity_poly.pdbx_seq_one_letter_code
_entity_poly.pdbx_strand_id
1 'polypeptide(L)' 'MERRVTLDERGRLLIPAEIRRKLPSNILILRWLGDRLELIPLEDPRKLVGRYPLKGGLEEIEERQRW' A
#
# COMPACT_ATOMS: atom_id res chain seq x y z
N MET A 1 4.38 -5.73 -17.99
CA MET A 1 3.31 -4.88 -18.56
C MET A 1 3.57 -3.48 -18.09
N GLU A 2 3.82 -2.56 -19.02
CA GLU A 2 4.06 -1.15 -18.73
C GLU A 2 2.87 -0.35 -19.23
N ARG A 3 2.37 0.59 -18.42
CA ARG A 3 1.27 1.47 -18.80
C ARG A 3 1.52 2.86 -18.25
N ARG A 4 1.41 3.86 -19.12
CA ARG A 4 1.49 5.26 -18.71
C ARG A 4 0.23 5.63 -17.94
N VAL A 5 0.43 6.18 -16.75
CA VAL A 5 -0.61 6.77 -15.90
C VAL A 5 -0.17 8.17 -15.53
N THR A 6 -1.13 9.06 -15.28
CA THR A 6 -0.88 10.43 -14.86
C THR A 6 -1.48 10.66 -13.50
N LEU A 7 -0.91 11.60 -12.75
CA LEU A 7 -1.56 12.14 -11.58
C LEU A 7 -2.75 13.01 -12.02
N ASP A 8 -3.82 12.99 -11.24
CA ASP A 8 -4.88 13.96 -11.41
C ASP A 8 -4.52 15.31 -10.75
N GLU A 9 -5.42 16.29 -10.87
CA GLU A 9 -5.25 17.64 -10.32
C GLU A 9 -5.06 17.68 -8.81
N ARG A 10 -5.40 16.58 -8.11
CA ARG A 10 -5.24 16.43 -6.65
C ARG A 10 -4.04 15.58 -6.28
N GLY A 11 -3.20 15.21 -7.26
CA GLY A 11 -2.01 14.39 -7.03
C GLY A 11 -2.31 12.91 -6.78
N ARG A 12 -3.49 12.41 -7.19
CA ARG A 12 -3.86 10.99 -7.02
C ARG A 12 -3.43 10.16 -8.23
N LEU A 13 -2.96 8.95 -7.98
CA LEU A 13 -2.64 7.95 -9.01
C LEU A 13 -3.79 6.94 -9.13
N LEU A 14 -4.36 6.80 -10.32
CA LEU A 14 -5.36 5.77 -10.58
C LEU A 14 -4.68 4.45 -10.98
N ILE A 15 -4.80 3.42 -10.14
CA ILE A 15 -4.36 2.06 -10.49
C ILE A 15 -5.42 1.41 -11.39
N PRO A 16 -5.07 1.00 -12.63
CA PRO A 16 -6.00 0.34 -13.55
C PRO A 16 -6.62 -0.93 -12.96
N ALA A 17 -7.87 -1.23 -13.33
CA ALA A 17 -8.64 -2.34 -12.76
C ALA A 17 -7.95 -3.71 -12.94
N GLU A 18 -7.26 -3.91 -14.06
CA GLU A 18 -6.52 -5.13 -14.36
C GLU A 18 -5.31 -5.34 -13.45
N ILE A 19 -4.74 -4.27 -12.89
CA ILE A 19 -3.66 -4.34 -11.90
C ILE A 19 -4.27 -4.52 -10.50
N ARG A 20 -5.33 -3.75 -10.16
CA ARG A 20 -6.02 -3.84 -8.86
C ARG A 20 -6.49 -5.26 -8.54
N ARG A 21 -7.02 -6.00 -9.52
CA ARG A 21 -7.46 -7.39 -9.34
C ARG A 21 -6.34 -8.37 -8.96
N LYS A 22 -5.08 -8.00 -9.18
CA LYS A 22 -3.90 -8.81 -8.85
C LYS A 22 -3.30 -8.45 -7.49
N LEU A 23 -3.76 -7.36 -6.86
CA LEU A 23 -3.24 -6.94 -5.55
C LEU A 23 -3.85 -7.84 -4.47
N PRO A 24 -3.05 -8.37 -3.53
CA PRO A 24 -3.55 -9.19 -2.43
C PRO A 24 -4.31 -8.38 -1.37
N SER A 25 -4.20 -7.05 -1.42
CA SER A 25 -4.78 -6.10 -0.47
C SER A 25 -4.98 -4.73 -1.11
N ASN A 26 -5.94 -3.97 -0.59
CA ASN A 26 -6.17 -2.56 -0.97
C ASN A 26 -5.33 -1.58 -0.14
N ILE A 27 -4.59 -2.07 0.87
CA ILE A 27 -3.65 -1.27 1.66
C ILE A 27 -2.26 -1.42 1.04
N LEU A 28 -1.62 -0.29 0.76
CA LEU A 28 -0.32 -0.23 0.10
C LEU A 28 0.61 0.65 0.95
N ILE A 29 1.85 0.21 1.13
CA ILE A 29 2.93 1.06 1.62
C ILE A 29 3.50 1.83 0.43
N LEU A 30 3.50 3.15 0.51
CA LEU A 30 4.20 4.02 -0.42
C LEU A 30 5.63 4.28 0.09
N ARG A 31 6.63 3.94 -0.71
CA ARG A 31 8.04 4.19 -0.41
C ARG A 31 8.70 5.00 -1.50
N TRP A 32 9.58 5.91 -1.09
CA TRP A 32 10.51 6.61 -1.98
C TRP A 32 11.86 5.89 -1.93
N LEU A 33 12.37 5.44 -3.07
CA LEU A 33 13.65 4.74 -3.17
C LEU A 33 14.49 5.36 -4.29
N GLY A 34 15.45 6.22 -3.89
CA GLY A 34 16.28 6.95 -4.84
C GLY A 34 15.45 7.94 -5.67
N ASP A 35 15.22 7.61 -6.93
CA ASP A 35 14.48 8.40 -7.93
C ASP A 35 13.12 7.82 -8.30
N ARG A 36 12.67 6.75 -7.62
CA ARG A 36 11.40 6.07 -7.90
C ARG A 36 10.49 5.91 -6.69
N LEU A 37 9.20 5.81 -6.99
CA LEU A 37 8.16 5.44 -6.04
C LEU A 37 7.84 3.94 -6.15
N GLU A 38 7.77 3.29 -5.00
CA GLU A 38 7.31 1.91 -4.86
C GLU A 38 6.00 1.85 -4.09
N LEU A 39 5.05 1.06 -4.59
CA LEU A 39 3.78 0.75 -3.94
C LEU A 39 3.76 -0.74 -3.62
N ILE A 40 3.84 -1.08 -2.34
CA ILE A 40 3.98 -2.46 -1.87
C ILE A 40 2.68 -2.85 -1.14
N PRO A 41 1.92 -3.84 -1.63
CA PRO A 41 0.73 -4.31 -0.92
C PRO A 41 1.09 -4.81 0.47
N LEU A 42 0.36 -4.35 1.47
CA LEU A 42 0.44 -4.92 2.81
C LEU A 42 -0.38 -6.21 2.79
N GLU A 43 0.24 -7.37 3.02
CA GLU A 43 -0.52 -8.60 3.26
C GLU A 43 -1.50 -8.38 4.42
N ASP A 44 -2.60 -9.14 4.45
CA ASP A 44 -3.61 -9.04 5.52
C ASP A 44 -2.91 -9.02 6.90
N PRO A 45 -3.14 -8.01 7.76
CA PRO A 45 -2.53 -7.92 9.09
C PRO A 45 -2.70 -9.19 9.92
N ARG A 46 -3.80 -9.93 9.71
CA ARG A 46 -4.08 -11.23 10.38
C ARG A 46 -3.06 -12.32 10.01
N LYS A 47 -2.31 -12.14 8.92
CA LYS A 47 -1.23 -13.03 8.45
C LYS A 47 0.18 -12.47 8.72
N LEU A 48 0.30 -11.22 9.17
CA LEU A 48 1.57 -10.51 9.38
C LEU A 48 2.12 -10.58 10.81
N VAL A 49 1.37 -11.16 11.76
CA VAL A 49 1.83 -11.40 13.13
C VAL A 49 3.07 -12.31 13.09
N GLY A 50 4.25 -11.72 13.28
CA GLY A 50 5.52 -12.44 13.46
C GLY A 50 6.60 -12.28 12.38
N ARG A 51 6.34 -11.62 11.22
CA ARG A 51 7.35 -11.48 10.14
C ARG A 51 7.98 -10.11 9.98
N TYR A 52 7.37 -9.05 10.50
CA TYR A 52 7.95 -7.72 10.50
C TYR A 52 8.04 -7.20 11.93
N PRO A 53 9.19 -6.64 12.37
CA PRO A 53 9.23 -5.79 13.55
C PRO A 53 8.46 -4.51 13.19
N LEU A 54 7.15 -4.57 13.39
CA LEU A 54 6.27 -3.41 13.33
C LEU A 54 6.73 -2.49 14.47
N LYS A 55 7.37 -1.38 14.13
CA LYS A 55 7.58 -0.29 15.09
C LYS A 55 6.23 0.39 15.27
N GLY A 56 5.53 -0.02 16.32
CA GLY A 56 4.19 0.40 16.69
C GLY A 56 3.40 -0.82 17.12
N GLY A 57 2.89 -0.80 18.36
CA GLY A 57 2.11 -1.91 18.92
C GLY A 57 0.84 -2.18 18.12
N LEU A 58 0.23 -3.35 18.32
CA LEU A 58 -1.04 -3.71 17.68
C LEU A 58 -2.13 -2.62 17.85
N GLU A 59 -2.12 -1.91 18.98
CA GLU A 59 -3.03 -0.78 19.27
C GLU A 59 -2.91 0.38 18.28
N GLU A 60 -1.70 0.79 17.87
CA GLU A 60 -1.48 1.87 16.90
C GLU A 60 -2.01 1.50 15.50
N ILE A 61 -2.06 0.21 15.21
CA ILE A 61 -2.55 -0.34 13.94
C ILE A 61 -4.08 -0.43 13.94
N GLU A 62 -4.69 -0.76 15.08
CA GLU A 62 -6.15 -0.76 15.26
C GLU A 62 -6.70 0.68 15.30
N GLU A 63 -6.01 1.63 15.94
CA GLU A 63 -6.41 3.04 15.95
C GLU A 63 -6.35 3.67 14.55
N ARG A 64 -5.38 3.28 13.71
CA ARG A 64 -5.30 3.72 12.31
C ARG A 64 -6.38 3.13 11.39
N GLN A 65 -7.13 2.13 11.84
CA GLN A 65 -8.22 1.50 11.11
C GLN A 65 -9.61 1.99 11.53
N ARG A 66 -9.72 2.77 12.61
CA ARG A 66 -10.93 3.54 12.91
C ARG A 66 -10.84 4.89 12.21
N TRP A 67 -11.71 5.07 11.22
CA TRP A 67 -11.98 6.35 10.59
C TRP A 67 -12.46 7.38 11.62
#